data_AF-A0A2V7Q933-F1
#
_entry.id   AF-A0A2V7Q933-F1
#
_cell.length_a   1.000
_cell.length_b   1.000
_cell.length_c   1.000
_cell.angle_alpha   90.00
_cell.angle_beta   90.00
_cell.angle_gamma   90.00
#
_symmetry.space_group_name_H-M   'P 1'
#
loop_
_entity.id
_entity.type
_entity.pdbx_description
1 polymer ?
#
loop_
_entity_poly.entity_id
_entity_poly.type
_entity_poly.pdbx_seq_one_letter_code
_entity_poly.pdbx_strand_id
1 'polypeptide(L)'
;MLVLVAAAACGKFGPGDLSRTIALEVTAPDSLEEYDTVTPHARLLDGRGDSVAGTIVWSLPDSADTVALRLIDTTTGRITVNHTGLTGRLLASAGPFVGNPVSIRTLAAADTLFATALSTVDTVSLAADSVSDSLQVEVADTIESTSGGDPLTVGLAGRPVVYAITDPASPGPATLVTNDSTHALVTMDTVATGVTGIAFVKVRLLGPSVPDSVVVKAIARRAVGDTVPGSPVTFVVRFQP
;
A
#
# COMPACT_ATOMS: atom_id res chain seq x y z
N MET A 1 8.22 -0.79 3.30
CA MET A 1 8.84 0.15 4.25
C MET A 1 9.89 -0.62 5.04
N LEU A 2 11.17 -0.21 5.02
CA LEU A 2 12.25 -0.89 5.73
C LEU A 2 12.28 -0.38 7.19
N VAL A 3 12.04 -1.24 8.17
CA VAL A 3 12.17 -0.87 9.59
C VAL A 3 13.50 -1.43 10.09
N LEU A 4 14.52 -0.57 10.16
CA LEU A 4 15.81 -0.92 10.74
C LEU A 4 15.73 -0.72 12.26
N VAL A 5 15.65 -1.81 13.02
CA VAL A 5 15.64 -1.75 14.48
C VAL A 5 17.04 -2.03 15.01
N ALA A 6 17.75 -0.98 15.42
CA ALA A 6 19.00 -1.13 16.15
C ALA A 6 18.69 -1.38 17.63
N ALA A 7 19.10 -2.53 18.16
CA ALA A 7 19.15 -2.76 19.60
C ALA A 7 20.30 -1.93 20.19
N ALA A 8 19.99 -0.83 20.87
CA ALA A 8 20.97 0.00 21.55
C ALA A 8 21.34 -0.61 22.91
N ALA A 9 22.22 -1.62 22.92
CA ALA A 9 23.05 -1.86 24.08
C ALA A 9 24.21 -0.85 24.04
N CYS A 10 24.10 0.24 24.79
CA CYS A 10 25.14 1.27 24.87
C CYS A 10 26.36 0.76 25.65
N GLY A 11 27.18 -0.06 25.01
CA GLY A 11 28.51 -0.46 25.45
C GLY A 11 29.56 0.02 24.44
N LYS A 12 30.74 0.43 24.90
CA LYS A 12 31.88 0.66 23.99
C LYS A 12 32.26 -0.67 23.35
N PHE A 13 31.95 -0.84 22.06
CA PHE A 13 32.42 -1.98 21.27
C PHE A 13 33.95 -1.95 21.20
N GLY A 14 34.61 -2.97 21.76
CA GLY A 14 36.03 -3.20 21.60
C GLY A 14 36.33 -3.92 20.27
N PRO A 15 37.60 -3.99 19.85
CA PRO A 15 37.99 -4.66 18.59
C PRO A 15 37.56 -6.13 18.49
N GLY A 16 37.38 -6.81 19.63
CA GLY A 16 36.89 -8.19 19.71
C GLY A 16 35.37 -8.34 19.63
N ASP A 17 34.61 -7.24 19.72
CA ASP A 17 33.14 -7.26 19.66
C ASP A 17 32.60 -7.19 18.23
N LEU A 18 33.45 -6.85 17.25
CA LEU A 18 33.05 -6.77 15.85
C LEU A 18 32.65 -8.13 15.25
N SER A 19 33.21 -9.23 15.75
CA SER A 19 32.86 -10.59 15.29
C SER A 19 31.80 -11.27 16.15
N ARG A 20 31.26 -10.59 17.18
CA ARG A 20 30.20 -11.14 18.02
C ARG A 20 28.85 -10.80 17.41
N THR A 21 27.89 -11.71 17.55
CA THR A 21 26.49 -11.41 17.26
C THR A 21 26.00 -10.33 18.22
N ILE A 22 25.41 -9.26 17.69
CA ILE A 22 24.94 -8.11 18.47
C ILE A 22 23.48 -7.76 18.23
N ALA A 23 22.89 -8.20 17.12
CA ALA A 23 21.54 -7.80 16.74
C ALA A 23 20.80 -8.89 15.98
N LEU A 24 19.46 -8.79 16.02
CA LEU A 24 18.52 -9.53 15.21
C LEU A 24 17.74 -8.51 14.37
N GLU A 25 17.94 -8.55 13.06
CA GLU A 25 17.19 -7.72 12.11
C GLU A 25 15.98 -8.50 11.60
N VAL A 26 14.83 -7.83 11.48
CA VAL A 26 13.57 -8.41 11.03
C VAL A 26 12.97 -7.53 9.94
N THR A 27 12.58 -8.15 8.83
CA THR A 27 11.90 -7.53 7.71
C THR A 27 10.60 -8.27 7.42
N ALA A 28 9.49 -7.58 7.53
CA ALA A 28 8.16 -8.09 7.22
C ALA A 28 7.35 -6.99 6.50
N PRO A 29 6.29 -7.35 5.76
CA PRO A 29 5.39 -6.34 5.20
C PRO A 29 4.65 -5.58 6.32
N ASP A 30 4.23 -4.36 6.05
CA ASP A 30 3.46 -3.54 6.98
C ASP A 30 1.96 -3.92 7.02
N SER A 31 1.50 -4.63 5.98
CA SER A 31 0.15 -5.14 5.88
C SER A 31 0.09 -6.44 5.08
N LEU A 32 -0.98 -7.20 5.28
CA LEU A 32 -1.26 -8.46 4.59
C LEU A 32 -2.76 -8.53 4.30
N GLU A 33 -3.15 -8.96 3.10
CA GLU A 33 -4.57 -9.17 2.78
C GLU A 33 -5.02 -10.58 3.14
N GLU A 34 -6.34 -10.76 3.27
CA GLU A 34 -6.94 -12.09 3.36
C GLU A 34 -6.44 -12.99 2.22
N TYR A 35 -6.26 -14.27 2.54
CA TYR A 35 -5.71 -15.32 1.66
C TYR A 35 -4.22 -15.19 1.32
N ASP A 36 -3.58 -14.06 1.61
CA ASP A 36 -2.15 -13.94 1.39
C ASP A 36 -1.38 -14.78 2.41
N THR A 37 -0.26 -15.33 1.95
CA THR A 37 0.70 -16.02 2.79
C THR A 37 2.08 -15.48 2.48
N VAL A 38 2.78 -15.03 3.52
CA VAL A 38 4.12 -14.45 3.37
C VAL A 38 5.10 -15.16 4.29
N THR A 39 6.36 -15.24 3.83
CA THR A 39 7.49 -15.65 4.66
C THR A 39 8.33 -14.40 4.94
N PRO A 40 8.27 -13.83 6.15
CA PRO A 40 9.09 -12.70 6.55
C PRO A 40 10.54 -13.13 6.68
N HIS A 41 11.44 -12.16 6.66
CA HIS A 41 12.88 -12.41 6.73
C HIS A 41 13.43 -11.93 8.06
N ALA A 42 14.36 -12.69 8.64
CA ALA A 42 15.14 -12.23 9.77
C ALA A 42 16.57 -12.78 9.68
N ARG A 43 17.53 -12.04 10.22
CA ARG A 43 18.93 -12.47 10.29
C ARG A 43 19.62 -11.94 11.53
N LEU A 44 20.55 -12.72 12.06
CA LEU A 44 21.47 -12.28 13.09
C LEU A 44 22.61 -11.50 12.45
N LEU A 45 23.04 -10.43 13.11
CA LEU A 45 24.12 -9.56 12.64
C LEU A 45 25.26 -9.54 13.64
N ASP A 46 26.50 -9.56 13.15
CA ASP A 46 27.67 -9.27 13.95
C ASP A 46 27.92 -7.75 14.11
N GLY A 47 28.95 -7.37 14.86
CA GLY A 47 29.32 -5.97 15.08
C GLY A 47 29.79 -5.22 13.83
N ARG A 48 29.99 -5.90 12.69
CA ARG A 48 30.23 -5.29 11.37
C ARG A 48 28.94 -5.14 10.55
N GLY A 49 27.84 -5.74 11.00
CA GLY A 49 26.59 -5.84 10.25
C GLY A 49 26.56 -7.04 9.30
N ASP A 50 27.50 -7.98 9.42
CA ASP A 50 27.52 -9.18 8.59
C ASP A 50 26.53 -10.22 9.13
N SER A 51 25.91 -10.98 8.23
CA SER A 51 24.94 -12.01 8.61
C SER A 51 25.64 -13.19 9.29
N VAL A 52 25.16 -13.58 10.46
CA VAL A 52 25.66 -14.72 11.24
C VAL A 52 24.64 -15.85 11.19
N ALA A 53 25.12 -17.09 11.06
CA ALA A 53 24.25 -18.26 11.11
C ALA A 53 23.65 -18.44 12.52
N GLY A 54 22.36 -18.72 12.59
CA GLY A 54 21.67 -19.08 13.82
C GLY A 54 20.24 -19.51 13.55
N THR A 55 19.67 -20.25 14.50
CA THR A 55 18.27 -20.68 14.40
C THR A 55 17.35 -19.56 14.86
N ILE A 56 16.52 -19.08 13.95
CA ILE A 56 15.49 -18.09 14.24
C ILE A 56 14.16 -18.82 14.45
N VAL A 57 13.45 -18.44 15.51
CA VAL A 57 12.12 -18.93 15.84
C VAL A 57 11.17 -17.75 15.91
N TRP A 58 10.00 -17.95 15.33
CA TRP A 58 8.95 -16.96 15.21
C TRP A 58 7.80 -17.27 16.16
N SER A 59 7.17 -16.22 16.67
CA SER A 59 5.99 -16.31 17.52
C SER A 59 5.06 -15.11 17.31
N LEU A 60 3.82 -15.28 17.74
CA LEU A 60 2.82 -14.22 17.82
C LEU A 60 2.65 -13.89 19.31
N PRO A 61 3.08 -12.71 19.78
CA PRO A 61 2.97 -12.35 21.19
C PRO A 61 1.56 -11.89 21.59
N ASP A 62 0.62 -11.80 20.64
CA ASP A 62 -0.77 -11.41 20.90
C ASP A 62 -1.56 -12.53 21.61
N SER A 63 -2.57 -12.15 22.40
CA SER A 63 -3.43 -13.12 23.09
C SER A 63 -4.34 -13.85 22.11
N ALA A 64 -4.72 -15.09 22.43
CA ALA A 64 -5.55 -15.97 21.58
C ALA A 64 -6.85 -15.31 21.07
N ASP A 65 -7.42 -14.39 21.85
CA ASP A 65 -8.68 -13.70 21.54
C ASP A 65 -8.51 -12.51 20.58
N THR A 66 -7.28 -12.14 20.22
CA THR A 66 -6.95 -10.97 19.36
C THR A 66 -6.05 -11.33 18.17
N VAL A 67 -5.95 -12.62 17.85
CA VAL A 67 -5.00 -13.15 16.86
C VAL A 67 -5.42 -12.76 15.44
N ALA A 68 -4.91 -11.62 14.97
CA ALA A 68 -5.11 -11.14 13.59
C ALA A 68 -4.35 -12.00 12.57
N LEU A 69 -3.21 -12.58 12.95
CA LEU A 69 -2.33 -13.38 12.10
C LEU A 69 -2.30 -14.83 12.55
N ARG A 70 -2.19 -15.78 11.63
CA ARG A 70 -1.89 -17.18 11.97
C ARG A 70 -0.46 -17.51 11.57
N LEU A 71 0.31 -18.04 12.51
CA LEU A 71 1.64 -18.59 12.25
C LEU A 71 1.51 -20.03 11.75
N ILE A 72 1.93 -20.26 10.51
CA ILE A 72 1.87 -21.55 9.82
C ILE A 72 3.10 -22.39 10.17
N ASP A 73 4.27 -21.74 10.27
CA ASP A 73 5.54 -22.39 10.54
C ASP A 73 6.42 -21.48 11.41
N THR A 74 6.81 -21.98 12.58
CA THR A 74 7.59 -21.25 13.59
C THR A 74 9.06 -21.14 13.23
N THR A 75 9.58 -21.94 12.30
CA THR A 75 11.00 -21.93 11.90
C THR A 75 11.25 -20.99 10.72
N THR A 76 10.31 -20.92 9.77
CA THR A 76 10.38 -19.98 8.64
C THR A 76 9.70 -18.65 8.93
N GLY A 77 8.80 -18.61 9.91
CA GLY A 77 8.00 -17.43 10.21
C GLY A 77 6.83 -17.26 9.26
N ARG A 78 6.52 -18.28 8.45
CA ARG A 78 5.45 -18.22 7.47
C ARG A 78 4.11 -17.92 8.15
N ILE A 79 3.46 -16.84 7.74
CA ILE A 79 2.21 -16.34 8.33
C ILE A 79 1.13 -16.15 7.26
N THR A 80 -0.12 -16.15 7.70
CA THR A 80 -1.29 -15.72 6.92
C THR A 80 -2.23 -14.88 7.78
N VAL A 81 -3.20 -14.22 7.17
CA VAL A 81 -4.27 -13.52 7.91
C VAL A 81 -5.23 -14.53 8.54
N ASN A 82 -5.56 -14.31 9.80
CA ASN A 82 -6.60 -15.06 10.53
C ASN A 82 -7.88 -14.24 10.69
N HIS A 83 -7.76 -12.93 10.92
CA HIS A 83 -8.88 -12.01 11.02
C HIS A 83 -8.50 -10.66 10.43
N THR A 84 -9.35 -10.11 9.55
CA THR A 84 -9.14 -8.81 8.90
C THR A 84 -9.57 -7.65 9.80
N GLY A 85 -9.09 -6.44 9.53
CA GLY A 85 -9.46 -5.23 10.28
C GLY A 85 -8.73 -5.07 11.63
N LEU A 86 -7.76 -5.94 11.93
CA LEU A 86 -6.94 -5.89 13.14
C LEU A 86 -5.47 -5.66 12.79
N THR A 87 -4.63 -5.55 13.83
CA THR A 87 -3.17 -5.53 13.67
C THR A 87 -2.59 -6.66 14.48
N GLY A 88 -1.88 -7.57 13.82
CA GLY A 88 -1.14 -8.63 14.49
C GLY A 88 0.31 -8.22 14.68
N ARG A 89 0.96 -8.82 15.68
CA ARG A 89 2.38 -8.65 15.94
C ARG A 89 3.13 -9.94 15.65
N LEU A 90 4.27 -9.81 15.01
CA LEU A 90 5.16 -10.90 14.70
C LEU A 90 6.49 -10.69 15.42
N LEU A 91 6.93 -11.68 16.18
CA LEU A 91 8.17 -11.62 16.94
C LEU A 91 9.15 -12.67 16.42
N ALA A 92 10.38 -12.24 16.13
CA ALA A 92 11.50 -13.14 15.86
C ALA A 92 12.41 -13.22 17.09
N SER A 93 12.96 -14.40 17.34
CA SER A 93 13.93 -14.65 18.40
C SER A 93 14.99 -15.64 17.94
N ALA A 94 16.20 -15.53 18.47
CA ALA A 94 17.29 -16.47 18.22
C ALA A 94 18.23 -16.53 19.44
N GLY A 95 18.16 -17.63 20.20
CA GLY A 95 18.90 -17.75 21.46
C GLY A 95 18.56 -16.61 22.43
N PRO A 96 19.53 -15.82 22.92
CA PRO A 96 19.28 -14.69 23.82
C PRO A 96 18.75 -13.44 23.10
N PHE A 97 18.76 -13.40 21.77
CA PHE A 97 18.31 -12.25 21.00
C PHE A 97 16.81 -12.33 20.76
N VAL A 98 16.08 -11.33 21.25
CA VAL A 98 14.65 -11.15 21.00
C VAL A 98 14.47 -9.85 20.24
N GLY A 99 13.83 -9.92 19.06
CA GLY A 99 13.55 -8.75 18.25
C GLY A 99 12.46 -7.89 18.87
N ASN A 100 12.22 -6.72 18.28
CA ASN A 100 11.00 -5.99 18.57
C ASN A 100 9.84 -6.61 17.76
N PRO A 101 8.64 -6.75 18.34
CA PRO A 101 7.48 -7.21 17.58
C PRO A 101 7.19 -6.27 16.40
N VAL A 102 7.05 -6.84 15.21
CA VAL A 102 6.66 -6.10 14.00
C VAL A 102 5.15 -6.13 13.87
N SER A 103 4.53 -4.95 13.78
CA SER A 103 3.08 -4.81 13.56
C SER A 103 2.72 -4.97 12.09
N ILE A 104 1.75 -5.82 11.80
CA ILE A 104 1.23 -6.10 10.45
C ILE A 104 -0.28 -5.88 10.47
N ARG A 105 -0.76 -4.93 9.67
CA ARG A 105 -2.21 -4.68 9.51
C ARG A 105 -2.82 -5.79 8.67
N THR A 106 -3.95 -6.33 9.10
CA THR A 106 -4.69 -7.33 8.34
C THR A 106 -5.84 -6.67 7.58
N LEU A 107 -5.90 -6.89 6.28
CA LEU A 107 -6.78 -6.19 5.38
C LEU A 107 -7.67 -7.20 4.65
N ALA A 108 -8.91 -6.83 4.30
CA ALA A 108 -9.70 -7.64 3.35
C ALA A 108 -8.99 -7.73 1.99
N ALA A 109 -9.28 -8.75 1.19
CA ALA A 109 -8.66 -8.85 -0.13
C ALA A 109 -9.31 -7.84 -1.08
N ALA A 110 -8.50 -7.00 -1.72
CA ALA A 110 -8.99 -6.16 -2.82
C ALA A 110 -9.02 -6.99 -4.10
N ASP A 111 -10.19 -7.18 -4.68
CA ASP A 111 -10.38 -8.01 -5.88
C ASP A 111 -10.95 -7.24 -7.07
N THR A 112 -11.40 -6.00 -6.87
CA THR A 112 -11.96 -5.19 -7.94
C THR A 112 -11.61 -3.70 -7.79
N LEU A 113 -11.39 -3.06 -8.94
CA LEU A 113 -11.25 -1.63 -9.11
C LEU A 113 -12.14 -1.19 -10.27
N PHE A 114 -13.00 -0.20 -10.04
CA PHE A 114 -13.85 0.36 -11.10
C PHE A 114 -14.08 1.87 -10.91
N ALA A 115 -14.45 2.56 -11.99
CA ALA A 115 -14.88 3.96 -11.92
C ALA A 115 -16.28 4.03 -11.29
N THR A 116 -16.51 4.98 -10.37
CA THR A 116 -17.83 5.15 -9.74
C THR A 116 -18.85 5.81 -10.66
N ALA A 117 -18.38 6.59 -11.63
CA ALA A 117 -19.20 7.24 -12.64
C ALA A 117 -19.38 6.36 -13.88
N LEU A 118 -20.55 6.47 -14.53
CA LEU A 118 -20.85 5.79 -15.79
C LEU A 118 -19.98 6.28 -16.96
N SER A 119 -19.49 7.53 -16.90
CA SER A 119 -18.57 8.11 -17.88
C SER A 119 -17.23 8.37 -17.20
N THR A 120 -16.15 7.92 -17.84
CA THR A 120 -14.77 8.29 -17.47
C THR A 120 -14.23 9.46 -18.29
N VAL A 121 -15.09 10.09 -19.09
CA VAL A 121 -14.76 11.29 -19.86
C VAL A 121 -15.39 12.50 -19.17
N ASP A 122 -14.57 13.49 -18.87
CA ASP A 122 -15.00 14.81 -18.41
C ASP A 122 -14.64 15.88 -19.45
N THR A 123 -15.41 16.96 -19.49
CA THR A 123 -15.19 18.08 -20.40
C THR A 123 -15.25 19.38 -19.62
N VAL A 124 -14.16 20.12 -19.67
CA VAL A 124 -13.96 21.37 -18.95
C VAL A 124 -13.87 22.51 -19.96
N SER A 125 -14.56 23.62 -19.66
CA SER A 125 -14.41 24.85 -20.44
C SER A 125 -12.98 25.37 -20.34
N LEU A 126 -12.39 25.68 -21.48
CA LEU A 126 -11.01 26.13 -21.59
C LEU A 126 -10.86 27.53 -20.97
N ALA A 127 -10.09 27.61 -19.89
CA ALA A 127 -9.72 28.85 -19.22
C ALA A 127 -8.24 28.81 -18.82
N ALA A 128 -7.70 29.95 -18.38
CA ALA A 128 -6.30 30.04 -17.92
C ALA A 128 -6.03 29.19 -16.67
N ASP A 129 -7.06 29.04 -15.83
CA ASP A 129 -7.10 28.12 -14.69
C ASP A 129 -8.47 27.44 -14.69
N SER A 130 -8.49 26.12 -14.84
CA SER A 130 -9.71 25.32 -14.80
C SER A 130 -9.46 23.99 -14.12
N VAL A 131 -10.52 23.43 -13.52
CA VAL A 131 -10.44 22.19 -12.74
C VAL A 131 -11.56 21.26 -13.22
N SER A 132 -11.22 20.00 -13.47
CA SER A 132 -12.17 18.95 -13.83
C SER A 132 -13.09 18.58 -12.67
N ASP A 133 -14.13 17.80 -12.97
CA ASP A 133 -14.80 17.04 -11.93
C ASP A 133 -13.87 15.94 -11.39
N SER A 134 -14.30 15.30 -10.30
CA SER A 134 -13.55 14.27 -9.58
C SER A 134 -13.45 12.98 -10.39
N LEU A 135 -12.23 12.55 -10.64
CA LEU A 135 -11.90 11.27 -11.26
C LEU A 135 -11.90 10.18 -10.19
N GLN A 136 -13.07 9.59 -9.96
CA GLN A 136 -13.31 8.69 -8.84
C GLN A 136 -13.20 7.22 -9.23
N VAL A 137 -12.48 6.45 -8.41
CA VAL A 137 -12.50 4.98 -8.48
C VAL A 137 -12.83 4.40 -7.12
N GLU A 138 -13.47 3.24 -7.12
CA GLU A 138 -13.73 2.45 -5.92
C GLU A 138 -12.86 1.19 -5.95
N VAL A 139 -12.12 0.97 -4.86
CA VAL A 139 -11.45 -0.31 -4.57
C VAL A 139 -12.39 -1.10 -3.67
N ALA A 140 -12.76 -2.30 -4.09
CA ALA A 140 -13.71 -3.12 -3.36
C ALA A 140 -13.29 -4.59 -3.26
N ASP A 141 -14.01 -5.28 -2.38
CA ASP A 141 -14.07 -6.74 -2.25
C ASP A 141 -15.43 -7.22 -2.76
N THR A 142 -15.44 -8.21 -3.65
CA THR A 142 -16.64 -8.72 -4.31
C THR A 142 -17.17 -9.92 -3.54
N ILE A 143 -18.31 -9.73 -2.88
CA ILE A 143 -19.00 -10.78 -2.15
C ILE A 143 -20.02 -11.43 -3.07
N GLU A 144 -19.80 -12.70 -3.40
CA GLU A 144 -20.77 -13.50 -4.13
C GLU A 144 -22.05 -13.67 -3.31
N SER A 145 -23.20 -13.40 -3.93
CA SER A 145 -24.50 -13.62 -3.32
C SER A 145 -24.74 -15.12 -3.13
N THR A 146 -24.87 -15.57 -1.88
CA THR A 146 -25.21 -16.97 -1.54
C THR A 146 -26.60 -17.40 -2.01
N SER A 147 -27.48 -16.46 -2.35
CA SER A 147 -28.83 -16.70 -2.87
C SER A 147 -28.97 -16.55 -4.40
N GLY A 148 -27.86 -16.44 -5.14
CA GLY A 148 -27.87 -16.34 -6.61
C GLY A 148 -28.32 -14.98 -7.18
N GLY A 149 -28.34 -13.92 -6.38
CA GLY A 149 -28.46 -12.53 -6.86
C GLY A 149 -27.15 -11.99 -7.42
N ASP A 150 -27.18 -10.72 -7.84
CA ASP A 150 -25.97 -10.03 -8.32
C ASP A 150 -24.92 -9.95 -7.20
N PRO A 151 -23.62 -10.08 -7.53
CA PRO A 151 -22.55 -9.93 -6.56
C PRO A 151 -22.57 -8.52 -5.94
N LEU A 152 -22.32 -8.44 -4.63
CA LEU A 152 -22.25 -7.18 -3.89
C LEU A 152 -20.79 -6.76 -3.78
N THR A 153 -20.49 -5.49 -4.00
CA THR A 153 -19.16 -4.93 -3.70
C THR A 153 -19.18 -4.23 -2.34
N VAL A 154 -18.12 -4.45 -1.56
CA VAL A 154 -17.86 -3.72 -0.32
C VAL A 154 -16.62 -2.86 -0.49
N GLY A 155 -16.80 -1.54 -0.44
CA GLY A 155 -15.71 -0.58 -0.55
C GLY A 155 -14.66 -0.73 0.56
N LEU A 156 -13.39 -0.75 0.17
CA LEU A 156 -12.25 -0.99 1.05
C LEU A 156 -11.51 0.30 1.38
N ALA A 157 -11.55 0.72 2.64
CA ALA A 157 -10.88 1.93 3.12
C ALA A 157 -9.35 1.80 3.22
N GLY A 158 -8.65 2.94 3.13
CA GLY A 158 -7.21 3.05 3.34
C GLY A 158 -6.35 2.41 2.26
N ARG A 159 -6.92 2.07 1.09
CA ARG A 159 -6.21 1.45 -0.03
C ARG A 159 -5.51 2.51 -0.86
N PRO A 160 -4.21 2.38 -1.14
CA PRO A 160 -3.52 3.32 -2.00
C PRO A 160 -3.96 3.11 -3.46
N VAL A 161 -4.38 4.20 -4.11
CA VAL A 161 -4.64 4.27 -5.54
C VAL A 161 -3.66 5.27 -6.14
N VAL A 162 -2.89 4.80 -7.11
CA VAL A 162 -1.94 5.63 -7.85
C VAL A 162 -2.65 6.21 -9.07
N TYR A 163 -2.73 7.53 -9.14
CA TYR A 163 -3.18 8.27 -10.32
C TYR A 163 -1.97 8.84 -11.06
N ALA A 164 -1.94 8.71 -12.38
CA ALA A 164 -0.90 9.29 -13.21
C ALA A 164 -1.47 9.88 -14.50
N ILE A 165 -1.03 11.09 -14.84
CA ILE A 165 -1.16 11.64 -16.18
C ILE A 165 -0.24 10.83 -17.09
N THR A 166 -0.82 10.13 -18.05
CA THR A 166 -0.09 9.26 -18.99
C THR A 166 -0.07 9.79 -20.41
N ASP A 167 -0.97 10.71 -20.73
CA ASP A 167 -0.97 11.46 -21.98
C ASP A 167 -1.40 12.91 -21.71
N PRO A 168 -0.65 13.92 -22.20
CA PRO A 168 0.61 13.80 -22.93
C PRO A 168 1.74 13.22 -22.06
N ALA A 169 2.64 12.44 -22.67
CA ALA A 169 3.74 11.79 -21.95
C ALA A 169 4.78 12.80 -21.40
N SER A 170 4.91 13.96 -22.04
CA SER A 170 5.74 15.06 -21.55
C SER A 170 4.94 15.92 -20.56
N PRO A 171 5.52 16.32 -19.41
CA PRO A 171 4.86 17.24 -18.48
C PRO A 171 4.39 18.51 -19.20
N GLY A 172 3.11 18.86 -19.01
CA GLY A 172 2.48 20.06 -19.55
C GLY A 172 1.93 20.95 -18.44
N PRO A 173 1.02 21.88 -18.75
CA PRO A 173 0.39 22.74 -17.74
C PRO A 173 -0.70 22.02 -16.92
N ALA A 174 -0.97 20.74 -17.18
CA ALA A 174 -1.94 19.95 -16.44
C ALA A 174 -1.31 19.29 -15.21
N THR A 175 -2.02 19.32 -14.09
CA THR A 175 -1.59 18.74 -12.81
C THR A 175 -2.72 17.97 -12.14
N LEU A 176 -2.37 16.95 -11.37
CA LEU A 176 -3.29 16.26 -10.47
C LEU A 176 -3.45 17.06 -9.18
N VAL A 177 -4.68 17.19 -8.71
CA VAL A 177 -4.99 17.85 -7.44
C VAL A 177 -6.01 17.03 -6.65
N THR A 178 -5.91 17.06 -5.33
CA THR A 178 -6.91 16.48 -4.41
C THR A 178 -7.84 17.53 -3.80
N ASN A 179 -7.52 18.81 -4.02
CA ASN A 179 -8.34 19.95 -3.64
C ASN A 179 -8.18 21.09 -4.66
N ASP A 180 -9.16 21.98 -4.72
CA ASP A 180 -9.24 23.00 -5.76
C ASP A 180 -8.33 24.22 -5.51
N SER A 181 -7.51 24.20 -4.45
CA SER A 181 -6.59 25.31 -4.11
C SER A 181 -5.12 24.99 -4.35
N THR A 182 -4.75 23.75 -4.71
CA THR A 182 -3.37 23.42 -5.06
C THR A 182 -3.05 23.73 -6.52
N HIS A 183 -1.85 24.26 -6.74
CA HIS A 183 -1.32 24.60 -8.07
C HIS A 183 0.07 24.00 -8.33
N ALA A 184 0.58 23.16 -7.43
CA ALA A 184 1.85 22.48 -7.63
C ALA A 184 1.74 21.51 -8.83
N LEU A 185 2.79 21.45 -9.65
CA LEU A 185 2.84 20.52 -10.78
C LEU A 185 3.13 19.10 -10.28
N VAL A 186 2.14 18.22 -10.41
CA VAL A 186 2.13 16.83 -9.98
C VAL A 186 1.52 16.00 -11.09
N THR A 187 2.31 15.14 -11.73
CA THR A 187 1.83 14.25 -12.81
C THR A 187 1.51 12.84 -12.31
N MET A 188 1.84 12.54 -11.06
CA MET A 188 1.57 11.27 -10.40
C MET A 188 1.30 11.53 -8.92
N ASP A 189 0.18 11.02 -8.41
CA ASP A 189 -0.22 11.15 -7.01
C ASP A 189 -0.75 9.80 -6.49
N THR A 190 -0.59 9.55 -5.19
CA THR A 190 -1.12 8.35 -4.53
C THR A 190 -2.12 8.76 -3.46
N VAL A 191 -3.38 8.42 -3.67
CA VAL A 191 -4.49 8.78 -2.79
C VAL A 191 -5.00 7.53 -2.08
N ALA A 192 -5.17 7.60 -0.77
CA ALA A 192 -5.81 6.52 -0.02
C ALA A 192 -7.33 6.59 -0.17
N THR A 193 -7.99 5.44 -0.34
CA THR A 193 -9.45 5.37 -0.37
C THR A 193 -10.07 5.78 0.98
N GLY A 194 -11.20 6.46 0.93
CA GLY A 194 -12.02 6.79 2.09
C GLY A 194 -12.81 5.60 2.63
N VAL A 195 -13.69 5.85 3.61
CA VAL A 195 -14.50 4.81 4.28
C VAL A 195 -15.43 4.03 3.33
N THR A 196 -15.76 4.60 2.19
CA THR A 196 -16.59 3.96 1.15
C THR A 196 -15.76 3.24 0.08
N GLY A 197 -14.44 3.11 0.26
CA GLY A 197 -13.56 2.52 -0.76
C GLY A 197 -13.23 3.44 -1.93
N ILE A 198 -13.68 4.70 -1.91
CA ILE A 198 -13.48 5.65 -3.00
C ILE A 198 -12.19 6.45 -2.82
N ALA A 199 -11.35 6.50 -3.85
CA ALA A 199 -10.27 7.46 -4.01
C ALA A 199 -10.59 8.39 -5.19
N PHE A 200 -10.06 9.62 -5.16
CA PHE A 200 -10.26 10.57 -6.24
C PHE A 200 -9.13 11.58 -6.36
N VAL A 201 -8.96 12.08 -7.58
CA VAL A 201 -8.18 13.27 -7.92
C VAL A 201 -9.00 14.11 -8.90
N LYS A 202 -8.58 15.34 -9.16
CA LYS A 202 -9.04 16.16 -10.28
C LYS A 202 -7.84 16.54 -11.13
N VAL A 203 -8.10 16.92 -12.37
CA VAL A 203 -7.09 17.54 -13.25
C VAL A 203 -7.32 19.04 -13.22
N ARG A 204 -6.25 19.77 -12.89
CA ARG A 204 -6.21 21.22 -13.00
C ARG A 204 -5.31 21.63 -14.14
N LEU A 205 -5.78 22.59 -14.92
CA LEU A 205 -5.00 23.25 -15.95
C LEU A 205 -4.43 24.56 -15.40
N LEU A 206 -3.12 24.77 -15.52
CA LEU A 206 -2.40 25.92 -14.94
C LEU A 206 -1.94 26.97 -15.96
N GLY A 207 -2.26 26.81 -17.24
CA GLY A 207 -1.74 27.71 -18.27
C GLY A 207 -2.40 27.57 -19.64
N PRO A 208 -2.18 28.57 -20.52
CA PRO A 208 -2.91 28.73 -21.78
C PRO A 208 -2.48 27.79 -22.91
N SER A 209 -1.31 27.14 -22.81
CA SER A 209 -0.82 26.17 -23.81
C SER A 209 -1.36 24.77 -23.50
N VAL A 210 -2.65 24.56 -23.75
CA VAL A 210 -3.38 23.34 -23.41
C VAL A 210 -3.09 22.17 -24.35
N PRO A 211 -2.99 20.93 -23.82
CA PRO A 211 -3.38 19.78 -24.61
C PRO A 211 -4.91 19.77 -24.79
N ASP A 212 -5.41 19.28 -25.93
CA ASP A 212 -6.86 19.12 -26.16
C ASP A 212 -7.50 18.17 -25.14
N SER A 213 -6.70 17.24 -24.61
CA SER A 213 -7.11 16.33 -23.54
C SER A 213 -5.94 15.83 -22.70
N VAL A 214 -6.24 15.39 -21.49
CA VAL A 214 -5.34 14.67 -20.61
C VAL A 214 -5.91 13.29 -20.32
N VAL A 215 -5.07 12.25 -20.41
CA VAL A 215 -5.44 10.88 -20.05
C VAL A 215 -4.82 10.54 -18.70
N VAL A 216 -5.68 10.26 -17.72
CA VAL A 216 -5.29 9.85 -16.37
C VAL A 216 -5.56 8.37 -16.18
N LYS A 217 -4.59 7.62 -15.68
CA LYS A 217 -4.77 6.22 -15.29
C LYS A 217 -4.74 6.09 -13.77
N ALA A 218 -5.69 5.34 -13.24
CA ALA A 218 -5.76 4.96 -11.84
C ALA A 218 -5.44 3.47 -11.68
N ILE A 219 -4.51 3.13 -10.79
CA ILE A 219 -4.07 1.76 -10.52
C ILE A 219 -4.12 1.51 -9.02
N ALA A 220 -4.77 0.42 -8.61
CA ALA A 220 -4.71 -0.10 -7.26
C ALA A 220 -3.84 -1.36 -7.22
N ARG A 221 -3.17 -1.58 -6.09
CA ARG A 221 -2.37 -2.78 -5.83
C ARG A 221 -2.76 -3.41 -4.51
N ARG A 222 -2.71 -4.74 -4.46
CA ARG A 222 -2.82 -5.53 -3.24
C ARG A 222 -1.62 -5.28 -2.32
N ALA A 223 -1.75 -5.57 -1.04
CA ALA A 223 -0.67 -5.38 -0.04
C ALA A 223 0.65 -6.08 -0.43
N VAL A 224 0.57 -7.26 -1.05
CA VAL A 224 1.74 -8.03 -1.53
C VAL A 224 2.31 -7.56 -2.87
N GLY A 225 1.70 -6.54 -3.50
CA GLY A 225 2.23 -5.84 -4.67
C GLY A 225 1.56 -6.17 -6.01
N ASP A 226 0.70 -7.19 -6.04
CA ASP A 226 -0.09 -7.57 -7.22
C ASP A 226 -1.07 -6.46 -7.61
N THR A 227 -1.38 -6.35 -8.90
CA THR A 227 -2.36 -5.38 -9.40
C THR A 227 -3.77 -5.86 -9.07
N VAL A 228 -4.62 -4.98 -8.54
CA VAL A 228 -6.04 -5.29 -8.31
C VAL A 228 -6.75 -5.43 -9.66
N PRO A 229 -7.52 -6.50 -9.90
CA PRO A 229 -8.30 -6.65 -11.13
C PRO A 229 -9.16 -5.42 -11.44
N GLY A 230 -9.30 -5.08 -12.72
CA GLY A 230 -9.93 -3.82 -13.17
C GLY A 230 -8.96 -2.64 -13.32
N SER A 231 -7.74 -2.73 -12.78
CA SER A 231 -6.68 -1.75 -13.05
C SER A 231 -6.02 -1.96 -14.44
N PRO A 232 -5.62 -0.89 -15.16
CA PRO A 232 -5.88 0.51 -14.85
C PRO A 232 -7.30 0.94 -15.26
N VAL A 233 -7.93 1.79 -14.44
CA VAL A 233 -9.09 2.58 -14.88
C VAL A 233 -8.57 3.82 -15.61
N THR A 234 -9.15 4.12 -16.78
CA THR A 234 -8.69 5.22 -17.64
C THR A 234 -9.74 6.34 -17.71
N PHE A 235 -9.32 7.55 -17.39
CA PHE A 235 -10.10 8.78 -17.49
C PHE A 235 -9.55 9.69 -18.58
N VAL A 236 -10.43 10.46 -19.23
CA VAL A 236 -10.06 11.47 -20.21
C VAL A 236 -10.69 12.80 -19.83
N VAL A 237 -9.86 13.81 -19.58
CA VAL A 237 -10.33 15.18 -19.34
C VAL A 237 -10.09 15.98 -20.62
N ARG A 238 -11.16 16.48 -21.24
CA ARG A 238 -11.11 17.29 -22.45
C ARG A 238 -11.19 18.76 -22.10
N PHE A 239 -10.38 19.58 -22.76
CA PHE A 239 -10.43 21.03 -22.64
C PHE A 239 -11.03 21.61 -23.92
N GLN A 240 -12.21 22.19 -23.82
CA GLN A 240 -12.97 22.68 -24.98
C GLN A 240 -13.36 24.15 -24.80
N PRO A 241 -13.39 24.96 -25.88
CA PRO A 241 -13.86 26.34 -25.84
C PRO A 241 -15.28 26.49 -25.29
#